data_AF-A0AAE1U2B1-F1
#
_entry.id   AF-A0AAE1U2B1-F1
#
_cell.length_a   1.000
_cell.length_b   1.000
_cell.length_c   1.000
_cell.angle_alpha   90.00
_cell.angle_beta   90.00
_cell.angle_gamma   90.00
#
_symmetry.space_group_name_H-M   'P 1'
#
loop_
_entity.id
_entity.type
_entity.pdbx_description
1 polymer ?
#
loop_
_entity_poly.entity_id
_entity_poly.type
_entity_poly.pdbx_seq_one_letter_code
_entity_poly.pdbx_strand_id
1 'polypeptide(L)'
;ELVCYFSSWATWRPGDGKFDVEDIDPFLCTTYVFGFTGLSNVTWTIEVLDPWNELCPDEGGNNCAFERFVSLKDVNPDLTLLLAIGGWREESLDYSEMARDPVKRDTFIASVLDLLNHEGFDGLDFDWEYPAARGGIPEDKENFVTLMTELRQAFDAHNPRLMLTSAVPAGKPTIDEGYDIDGLLPVFDKWHVMAYDYHGAFENFTHHNAPLCGYYADQGVTRYFNVVS
;
A
#
# COMPACT_ATOMS: atom_id res chain seq x y z
N GLU A 1 -8.10 -4.81 -15.61
CA GLU A 1 -6.94 -5.24 -14.80
C GLU A 1 -7.45 -6.05 -13.62
N LEU A 2 -6.66 -7.00 -13.13
CA LEU A 2 -6.92 -7.70 -11.89
C LEU A 2 -5.67 -7.56 -11.00
N VAL A 3 -5.84 -6.87 -9.87
CA VAL A 3 -4.77 -6.59 -8.90
C VAL A 3 -4.99 -7.47 -7.67
N CYS A 4 -3.94 -8.14 -7.21
CA CYS A 4 -4.01 -9.11 -6.12
C CYS A 4 -2.97 -8.81 -5.05
N TYR A 5 -3.43 -8.54 -3.83
CA TYR A 5 -2.54 -8.37 -2.68
C TYR A 5 -2.14 -9.73 -2.12
N PHE A 6 -0.83 -9.94 -1.99
CA PHE A 6 -0.23 -11.07 -1.29
C PHE A 6 0.27 -10.60 0.08
N SER A 7 -0.26 -11.18 1.15
CA SER A 7 0.14 -10.88 2.52
C SER A 7 1.28 -11.78 2.97
N SER A 8 2.49 -11.26 3.13
CA SER A 8 3.70 -12.06 3.44
C SER A 8 3.58 -12.89 4.71
N TRP A 9 2.89 -12.36 5.74
CA TRP A 9 2.65 -13.07 7.00
C TRP A 9 1.72 -14.29 6.86
N ALA A 10 1.05 -14.49 5.72
CA ALA A 10 0.24 -15.68 5.48
C ALA A 10 1.08 -16.97 5.46
N THR A 11 2.40 -16.88 5.20
CA THR A 11 3.31 -18.05 5.25
C THR A 11 3.37 -18.67 6.65
N TRP A 12 3.11 -17.86 7.68
CA TRP A 12 3.17 -18.26 9.08
C TRP A 12 1.84 -18.79 9.63
N ARG A 13 0.75 -18.80 8.83
CA ARG A 13 -0.54 -19.34 9.28
C ARG A 13 -0.45 -20.87 9.45
N PRO A 14 -1.11 -21.45 10.47
CA PRO A 14 -1.10 -22.89 10.67
C PRO A 14 -2.09 -23.63 9.75
N GLY A 15 -1.78 -24.88 9.43
CA GLY A 15 -2.68 -25.80 8.72
C GLY A 15 -3.10 -25.26 7.34
N ASP A 16 -4.38 -25.45 7.00
CA ASP A 16 -4.95 -25.07 5.70
C ASP A 16 -4.97 -23.54 5.46
N GLY A 17 -4.64 -22.74 6.48
CA GLY A 17 -4.51 -21.29 6.35
C GLY A 17 -3.15 -20.83 5.81
N LYS A 18 -2.14 -21.71 5.77
CA LYS A 18 -0.81 -21.39 5.26
C LYS A 18 -0.89 -21.04 3.77
N PHE A 19 -0.25 -19.93 3.40
CA PHE A 19 -0.13 -19.49 2.02
C PHE A 19 1.21 -18.76 1.83
N ASP A 20 2.09 -19.30 0.99
CA ASP A 20 3.42 -18.75 0.69
C ASP A 20 3.51 -18.32 -0.78
N VAL A 21 4.66 -17.80 -1.21
CA VAL A 21 4.90 -17.34 -2.59
C VAL A 21 4.64 -18.46 -3.60
N GLU A 22 5.01 -19.70 -3.30
CA GLU A 22 4.81 -20.85 -4.19
C GLU A 22 3.34 -21.20 -4.43
N ASP A 23 2.42 -20.71 -3.59
CA ASP A 23 0.99 -20.92 -3.74
C ASP A 23 0.34 -19.91 -4.71
N ILE A 24 1.08 -18.88 -5.14
CA ILE A 24 0.61 -17.89 -6.10
C ILE A 24 0.57 -18.50 -7.51
N ASP A 25 -0.61 -18.48 -8.14
CA ASP A 25 -0.75 -18.79 -9.57
C ASP A 25 -0.33 -17.57 -10.41
N PRO A 26 0.81 -17.60 -11.14
CA PRO A 26 1.31 -16.44 -11.89
C PRO A 26 0.42 -15.99 -13.05
N PHE A 27 -0.65 -16.72 -13.39
CA PHE A 27 -1.56 -16.39 -14.48
C PHE A 27 -2.94 -15.91 -13.99
N LEU A 28 -3.18 -15.89 -12.68
CA LEU A 28 -4.48 -15.50 -12.14
C LEU A 28 -4.70 -13.99 -12.22
N CYS A 29 -3.70 -13.19 -11.84
CA CYS A 29 -3.79 -11.72 -11.81
C CYS A 29 -2.82 -11.08 -12.80
N THR A 30 -3.09 -9.84 -13.20
CA THR A 30 -2.18 -9.06 -14.07
C THR A 30 -1.12 -8.32 -13.25
N THR A 31 -1.47 -7.97 -12.01
CA THR A 31 -0.61 -7.26 -11.07
C THR A 31 -0.70 -7.95 -9.71
N TYR A 32 0.45 -8.21 -9.10
CA TYR A 32 0.51 -8.63 -7.70
C TYR A 32 1.19 -7.55 -6.85
N VAL A 33 0.69 -7.38 -5.63
CA VAL A 33 1.21 -6.42 -4.66
C VAL A 33 1.70 -7.20 -3.44
N PHE A 34 3.00 -7.17 -3.17
CA PHE A 34 3.60 -7.79 -1.98
C PHE A 34 3.40 -6.88 -0.77
N GLY A 35 2.58 -7.30 0.18
CA GLY A 35 2.32 -6.60 1.43
C GLY A 35 3.03 -7.27 2.61
N PHE A 36 3.75 -6.56 3.47
CA PHE A 36 4.05 -5.11 3.45
C PHE A 36 5.47 -4.84 3.94
N THR A 37 6.01 -3.72 3.47
CA THR A 37 7.10 -2.98 4.15
C THR A 37 6.52 -1.91 5.05
N GLY A 38 7.35 -1.40 5.98
CA GLY A 38 7.01 -0.30 6.87
C GLY A 38 7.90 0.92 6.68
N LEU A 39 7.76 1.87 7.60
CA LEU A 39 8.57 3.09 7.66
C LEU A 39 9.32 3.17 8.98
N SER A 40 10.65 3.26 8.94
CA SER A 40 11.43 3.46 10.16
C SER A 40 11.23 4.87 10.72
N ASN A 41 10.80 4.97 11.97
CA ASN A 41 10.67 6.25 12.69
C ASN A 41 12.01 6.82 13.22
N VAL A 42 13.12 6.15 12.93
CA VAL A 42 14.47 6.60 13.29
C VAL A 42 15.22 7.11 12.06
N THR A 43 15.28 6.29 11.01
CA THR A 43 16.05 6.59 9.80
C THR A 43 15.19 7.24 8.71
N TRP A 44 13.87 7.16 8.80
CA TRP A 44 12.92 7.61 7.77
C TRP A 44 13.13 6.92 6.42
N THR A 45 13.63 5.69 6.46
CA THR A 45 13.78 4.81 5.30
C THR A 45 12.66 3.78 5.28
N ILE A 46 12.36 3.24 4.09
CA ILE A 46 11.54 2.02 3.97
C ILE A 46 12.18 0.90 4.81
N GLU A 47 11.35 0.11 5.49
CA GLU A 47 11.78 -0.95 6.41
C GLU A 47 11.15 -2.29 6.01
N VAL A 48 11.99 -3.33 5.97
CA VAL A 48 11.56 -4.71 5.75
C VAL A 48 11.07 -5.25 7.10
N LEU A 49 9.78 -5.59 7.20
CA LEU A 49 9.13 -5.90 8.47
C LEU A 49 9.43 -7.31 8.98
N ASP A 50 9.65 -8.26 8.07
CA ASP A 50 10.10 -9.63 8.38
C ASP A 50 11.34 -10.00 7.58
N PRO A 51 12.53 -9.43 7.90
CA PRO A 51 13.76 -9.69 7.14
C PRO A 51 14.13 -11.16 7.07
N TRP A 52 13.75 -11.96 8.08
CA TRP A 52 14.02 -13.40 8.08
C TRP A 52 13.29 -14.10 6.93
N ASN A 53 12.04 -13.72 6.67
CA ASN A 53 11.28 -14.26 5.56
C ASN A 53 11.62 -13.58 4.23
N GLU A 54 11.72 -12.26 4.24
CA GLU A 54 11.71 -11.43 3.05
C GLU A 54 13.07 -11.40 2.35
N LEU A 55 14.15 -11.27 3.12
CA LEU A 55 15.52 -11.15 2.59
C LEU A 55 16.22 -12.50 2.41
N CYS A 56 17.30 -12.48 1.63
CA CYS A 56 18.17 -13.63 1.43
C CYS A 56 19.27 -13.80 2.50
N PRO A 57 19.86 -15.00 2.65
CA PRO A 57 20.89 -15.26 3.66
C PRO A 57 22.10 -14.32 3.63
N ASP A 58 22.50 -13.84 2.45
CA ASP A 58 23.60 -12.88 2.25
C ASP A 58 23.24 -11.45 2.66
N GLU A 59 21.95 -11.16 2.83
CA GLU A 59 21.39 -9.88 3.30
C GLU A 59 20.91 -9.95 4.76
N GLY A 60 21.15 -11.08 5.43
CA GLY A 60 20.74 -11.31 6.82
C GLY A 60 19.34 -11.88 7.01
N GLY A 61 18.69 -12.31 5.92
CA GLY A 61 17.43 -13.07 5.95
C GLY A 61 17.63 -14.58 5.89
N ASN A 62 16.63 -15.30 5.39
CA ASN A 62 16.68 -16.76 5.30
C ASN A 62 15.83 -17.36 4.16
N ASN A 63 14.65 -16.80 3.87
CA ASN A 63 13.71 -17.43 2.92
C ASN A 63 13.63 -16.72 1.56
N CYS A 64 14.29 -15.59 1.34
CA CYS A 64 14.31 -14.90 0.05
C CYS A 64 12.90 -14.63 -0.53
N ALA A 65 11.89 -14.29 0.29
CA ALA A 65 10.52 -14.18 -0.20
C ALA A 65 10.35 -13.07 -1.25
N PHE A 66 11.12 -11.98 -1.18
CA PHE A 66 11.13 -10.96 -2.23
C PHE A 66 11.67 -11.51 -3.55
N GLU A 67 12.86 -12.10 -3.56
CA GLU A 67 13.44 -12.71 -4.76
C GLU A 67 12.50 -13.77 -5.36
N ARG A 68 11.97 -14.69 -4.54
CA ARG A 68 11.03 -15.72 -4.98
C ARG A 68 9.77 -15.12 -5.62
N PHE A 69 9.25 -14.02 -5.06
CA PHE A 69 8.07 -13.35 -5.58
C PHE A 69 8.36 -12.65 -6.90
N VAL A 70 9.51 -11.97 -7.02
CA VAL A 70 9.94 -11.33 -8.27
C VAL A 70 10.20 -12.36 -9.38
N SER A 71 10.74 -13.54 -9.02
CA SER A 71 10.94 -14.68 -9.92
C SER A 71 9.64 -15.28 -10.48
N LEU A 72 8.45 -14.90 -10.01
CA LEU A 72 7.20 -15.26 -10.70
C LEU A 72 7.19 -14.77 -12.17
N LYS A 73 7.97 -13.73 -12.48
CA LYS A 73 8.17 -13.24 -13.86
C LYS A 73 8.96 -14.19 -14.76
N ASP A 74 9.73 -15.12 -14.19
CA ASP A 74 10.39 -16.17 -14.97
C ASP A 74 9.36 -17.15 -15.56
N VAL A 75 8.19 -17.26 -14.92
CA VAL A 75 7.06 -18.07 -15.39
C VAL A 75 6.10 -17.25 -16.25
N ASN A 76 5.77 -16.03 -15.83
CA ASN A 76 4.92 -15.10 -16.58
C ASN A 76 5.59 -13.71 -16.68
N PRO A 77 6.35 -13.45 -17.76
CA PRO A 77 7.07 -12.17 -17.94
C PRO A 77 6.16 -10.93 -18.06
N ASP A 78 4.86 -11.12 -18.32
CA ASP A 78 3.88 -10.04 -18.47
C ASP A 78 3.35 -9.52 -17.11
N LEU A 79 3.74 -10.14 -15.99
CA LEU A 79 3.34 -9.69 -14.65
C LEU A 79 3.94 -8.33 -14.30
N THR A 80 3.12 -7.53 -13.62
CA THR A 80 3.57 -6.37 -12.84
C THR A 80 3.62 -6.75 -11.37
N LEU A 81 4.78 -6.58 -10.74
CA LEU A 81 5.00 -6.93 -9.32
C LEU A 81 5.34 -5.66 -8.54
N LEU A 82 4.46 -5.27 -7.62
CA LEU A 82 4.61 -4.07 -6.80
C LEU A 82 4.95 -4.44 -5.36
N LEU A 83 5.72 -3.60 -4.68
CA LEU A 83 5.94 -3.69 -3.25
C LEU A 83 5.03 -2.69 -2.54
N ALA A 84 4.28 -3.11 -1.53
CA ALA A 84 3.46 -2.20 -0.74
C ALA A 84 4.18 -1.74 0.53
N ILE A 85 3.97 -0.47 0.88
CA ILE A 85 4.37 0.12 2.17
C ILE A 85 3.13 0.61 2.92
N GLY A 86 3.08 0.37 4.23
CA GLY A 86 2.03 0.88 5.11
C GLY A 86 1.06 -0.19 5.58
N GLY A 87 -0.23 0.06 5.36
CA GLY A 87 -1.33 -0.74 5.86
C GLY A 87 -1.68 -0.43 7.32
N TRP A 88 -2.85 -0.89 7.75
CA TRP A 88 -3.43 -0.58 9.07
C TRP A 88 -2.52 -0.78 10.30
N ARG A 89 -1.56 -1.72 10.26
CA ARG A 89 -0.68 -2.01 11.40
C ARG A 89 0.44 -1.00 11.60
N GLU A 90 0.76 -0.23 10.57
CA GLU A 90 1.76 0.83 10.64
C GLU A 90 1.22 2.07 11.35
N GLU A 91 2.12 2.85 11.96
CA GLU A 91 1.77 4.06 12.72
C GLU A 91 1.62 5.27 11.79
N SER A 92 0.38 5.73 11.58
CA SER A 92 0.07 6.90 10.72
C SER A 92 0.85 8.17 11.11
N LEU A 93 1.19 8.33 12.40
CA LEU A 93 2.00 9.45 12.88
C LEU A 93 3.37 9.51 12.20
N ASP A 94 4.02 8.38 11.96
CA ASP A 94 5.34 8.34 11.33
C ASP A 94 5.28 8.79 9.86
N TYR A 95 4.21 8.42 9.15
CA TYR A 95 3.95 8.88 7.78
C TYR A 95 3.69 10.39 7.75
N SER A 96 2.91 10.92 8.71
CA SER A 96 2.69 12.36 8.84
C SER A 96 3.99 13.13 9.15
N GLU A 97 4.86 12.59 10.00
CA GLU A 97 6.16 13.17 10.34
C GLU A 97 7.15 13.13 9.17
N MET A 98 7.12 12.07 8.35
CA MET A 98 7.93 11.95 7.14
C MET A 98 7.42 12.89 6.05
N ALA A 99 6.11 12.91 5.78
CA ALA A 99 5.52 13.69 4.70
C ALA A 99 5.71 15.21 4.88
N ARG A 100 5.72 15.72 6.13
CA ARG A 100 5.86 17.17 6.38
C ARG A 100 7.29 17.71 6.26
N ASP A 101 8.31 16.84 6.26
CA ASP A 101 9.72 17.24 6.29
C ASP A 101 10.44 16.87 4.98
N PRO A 102 10.89 17.85 4.18
CA PRO A 102 11.53 17.57 2.89
C PRO A 102 12.78 16.67 3.01
N VAL A 103 13.54 16.77 4.11
CA VAL A 103 14.74 15.92 4.29
C VAL A 103 14.35 14.47 4.52
N LYS A 104 13.27 14.23 5.26
CA LYS A 104 12.75 12.87 5.50
C LYS A 104 12.12 12.31 4.23
N ARG A 105 11.38 13.12 3.46
CA ARG A 105 10.85 12.70 2.15
C ARG A 105 11.96 12.29 1.20
N ASP A 106 13.01 13.10 1.07
CA ASP A 106 14.17 12.78 0.23
C ASP A 106 14.84 11.47 0.67
N THR A 107 15.02 11.28 1.98
CA THR A 107 15.61 10.05 2.56
C THR A 107 14.74 8.83 2.26
N PHE A 108 13.42 8.97 2.46
CA PHE A 108 12.44 7.94 2.18
C PHE A 108 12.45 7.54 0.70
N ILE A 109 12.30 8.50 -0.21
CA ILE A 109 12.26 8.29 -1.66
C ILE A 109 13.55 7.61 -2.14
N ALA A 110 14.72 8.05 -1.65
CA ALA A 110 16.00 7.42 -1.99
C ALA A 110 16.04 5.94 -1.54
N SER A 111 15.63 5.66 -0.30
CA SER A 111 15.61 4.28 0.22
C SER A 111 14.62 3.37 -0.50
N VAL A 112 13.48 3.91 -0.96
CA VAL A 112 12.51 3.18 -1.79
C VAL A 112 13.14 2.79 -3.12
N LEU A 113 13.77 3.74 -3.82
CA LEU A 113 14.44 3.45 -5.08
C LEU A 113 15.53 2.38 -4.91
N ASP A 114 16.34 2.48 -3.86
CA ASP A 114 17.39 1.51 -3.57
C ASP A 114 16.81 0.11 -3.36
N LEU A 115 15.76 -0.03 -2.54
CA LEU A 115 15.13 -1.33 -2.28
C LEU A 115 14.46 -1.92 -3.52
N LEU A 116 13.68 -1.13 -4.26
CA LEU A 116 12.99 -1.62 -5.47
C LEU A 116 13.97 -2.09 -6.54
N ASN A 117 15.09 -1.37 -6.71
CA ASN A 117 16.14 -1.74 -7.67
C ASN A 117 16.91 -2.97 -7.26
N HIS A 118 17.19 -3.08 -5.96
CA HIS A 118 17.93 -4.21 -5.41
C HIS A 118 17.13 -5.51 -5.52
N GLU A 119 15.85 -5.47 -5.13
CA GLU A 119 14.96 -6.65 -5.13
C GLU A 119 14.29 -6.92 -6.49
N GLY A 120 14.26 -5.94 -7.40
CA GLY A 120 13.73 -6.10 -8.76
C GLY A 120 12.21 -5.93 -8.90
N PHE A 121 11.58 -5.13 -8.04
CA PHE A 121 10.15 -4.80 -8.16
C PHE A 121 9.87 -3.78 -9.28
N ASP A 122 8.68 -3.85 -9.87
CA ASP A 122 8.23 -2.96 -10.95
C ASP A 122 7.70 -1.60 -10.44
N GLY A 123 7.56 -1.44 -9.13
CA GLY A 123 7.05 -0.21 -8.53
C GLY A 123 6.60 -0.35 -7.08
N LEU A 124 5.95 0.70 -6.58
CA LEU A 124 5.48 0.83 -5.20
C LEU A 124 3.97 1.04 -5.16
N ASP A 125 3.31 0.35 -4.23
CA ASP A 125 1.96 0.65 -3.78
C ASP A 125 1.97 1.34 -2.41
N PHE A 126 1.46 2.56 -2.33
CA PHE A 126 1.53 3.39 -1.13
C PHE A 126 0.20 3.31 -0.35
N ASP A 127 0.23 2.69 0.83
CA ASP A 127 -0.95 2.41 1.66
C ASP A 127 -0.87 3.13 3.02
N TRP A 128 -0.90 4.47 3.00
CA TRP A 128 -0.99 5.25 4.23
C TRP A 128 -2.45 5.32 4.70
N GLU A 129 -2.72 4.69 5.84
CA GLU A 129 -4.04 4.68 6.50
C GLU A 129 -4.07 5.53 7.79
N TYR A 130 -4.44 6.81 7.77
CA TYR A 130 -4.73 7.68 6.62
C TYR A 130 -4.11 9.06 6.88
N PRO A 131 -3.79 9.85 5.83
CA PRO A 131 -3.47 11.26 6.00
C PRO A 131 -4.49 11.97 6.89
N ALA A 132 -4.03 12.79 7.83
CA ALA A 132 -4.83 13.51 8.83
C ALA A 132 -5.58 12.63 9.87
N ALA A 133 -5.36 11.31 9.87
CA ALA A 133 -5.95 10.38 10.83
C ALA A 133 -4.90 9.66 11.69
N ARG A 134 -5.34 9.04 12.80
CA ARG A 134 -4.51 8.17 13.66
C ARG A 134 -3.19 8.81 14.13
N GLY A 135 -3.23 10.10 14.45
CA GLY A 135 -2.05 10.88 14.88
C GLY A 135 -1.54 11.87 13.83
N GLY A 136 -2.09 11.85 12.62
CA GLY A 136 -1.84 12.85 11.58
C GLY A 136 -2.36 14.26 11.92
N ILE A 137 -2.01 15.20 11.05
CA ILE A 137 -2.40 16.62 11.12
C ILE A 137 -3.15 17.05 9.85
N PRO A 138 -3.99 18.11 9.88
CA PRO A 138 -4.74 18.55 8.69
C PRO A 138 -3.87 18.85 7.46
N GLU A 139 -2.64 19.33 7.68
CA GLU A 139 -1.66 19.61 6.63
C GLU A 139 -1.19 18.35 5.89
N ASP A 140 -1.44 17.15 6.43
CA ASP A 140 -1.15 15.88 5.76
C ASP A 140 -1.80 15.79 4.38
N LYS A 141 -2.96 16.45 4.19
CA LYS A 141 -3.63 16.52 2.89
C LYS A 141 -2.73 17.12 1.80
N GLU A 142 -2.04 18.22 2.10
CA GLU A 142 -1.13 18.89 1.17
C GLU A 142 0.26 18.23 1.16
N ASN A 143 0.73 17.75 2.31
CA ASN A 143 2.00 17.05 2.43
C ASN A 143 1.99 15.73 1.66
N PHE A 144 0.86 15.02 1.63
CA PHE A 144 0.72 13.78 0.88
C PHE A 144 0.82 14.04 -0.63
N VAL A 145 0.19 15.10 -1.16
CA VAL A 145 0.37 15.53 -2.56
C VAL A 145 1.84 15.81 -2.85
N THR A 146 2.51 16.55 -1.96
CA THR A 146 3.93 16.91 -2.12
C THR A 146 4.81 15.67 -2.18
N LEU A 147 4.68 14.77 -1.20
CA LEU A 147 5.41 13.52 -1.13
C LEU A 147 5.20 12.66 -2.37
N MET A 148 3.94 12.45 -2.78
CA MET A 148 3.63 11.60 -3.92
C MET A 148 4.12 12.24 -5.23
N THR A 149 4.08 13.58 -5.34
CA THR A 149 4.63 14.29 -6.50
C THR A 149 6.15 14.10 -6.62
N GLU A 150 6.88 14.22 -5.51
CA GLU A 150 8.33 13.99 -5.48
C GLU A 150 8.68 12.53 -5.81
N LEU A 151 7.94 11.57 -5.23
CA LEU A 151 8.11 10.14 -5.53
C LEU A 151 7.82 9.82 -7.01
N ARG A 152 6.78 10.43 -7.59
CA ARG A 152 6.45 10.30 -9.02
C ARG A 152 7.56 10.82 -9.91
N GLN A 153 8.13 11.98 -9.60
CA GLN A 153 9.25 12.55 -10.34
C GLN A 153 10.47 11.61 -10.30
N ALA A 154 10.77 11.05 -9.14
CA ALA A 154 11.85 10.09 -8.97
C ALA A 154 11.60 8.81 -9.80
N PHE A 155 10.38 8.29 -9.81
CA PHE A 155 10.01 7.09 -10.56
C PHE A 155 9.95 7.31 -12.07
N ASP A 156 9.59 8.52 -12.52
CA ASP A 156 9.63 8.90 -13.94
C ASP A 156 11.06 9.09 -14.46
N ALA A 157 11.99 9.49 -13.60
CA ALA A 157 13.41 9.58 -13.92
C ALA A 157 14.11 8.20 -13.93
N HIS A 158 13.51 7.18 -13.30
CA HIS A 158 14.02 5.81 -13.31
C HIS A 158 13.87 5.16 -14.69
N ASN A 159 14.77 4.22 -15.03
CA ASN A 159 14.71 3.49 -16.29
C ASN A 159 14.95 1.98 -16.09
N PRO A 160 13.94 1.12 -16.29
CA PRO A 160 12.58 1.44 -16.77
C PRO A 160 11.78 2.27 -15.76
N ARG A 161 10.85 3.10 -16.22
CA ARG A 161 9.96 3.87 -15.33
C ARG A 161 9.25 2.94 -14.35
N LEU A 162 9.30 3.26 -13.05
CA LEU A 162 8.61 2.50 -12.00
C LEU A 162 7.14 2.88 -11.91
N MET A 163 6.29 1.93 -11.54
CA MET A 163 4.89 2.20 -11.25
C MET A 163 4.70 2.79 -9.85
N LEU A 164 3.78 3.76 -9.72
CA LEU A 164 3.34 4.29 -8.43
C LEU A 164 1.82 4.14 -8.32
N THR A 165 1.38 3.36 -7.35
CA THR A 165 -0.04 3.12 -7.05
C THR A 165 -0.33 3.45 -5.59
N SER A 166 -1.60 3.54 -5.22
CA SER A 166 -1.98 3.76 -3.83
C SER A 166 -3.29 3.08 -3.49
N ALA A 167 -3.32 2.41 -2.35
CA ALA A 167 -4.53 2.00 -1.67
C ALA A 167 -5.18 3.23 -1.01
N VAL A 168 -6.46 3.48 -1.31
CA VAL A 168 -7.16 4.68 -0.85
C VAL A 168 -8.51 4.36 -0.23
N PRO A 169 -8.97 5.16 0.76
CA PRO A 169 -10.24 4.90 1.42
C PRO A 169 -11.40 5.07 0.47
N ALA A 170 -12.48 4.33 0.75
CA ALA A 170 -13.77 4.53 0.07
C ALA A 170 -14.77 5.36 0.92
N GLY A 171 -14.44 5.65 2.18
CA GLY A 171 -15.28 6.42 3.09
C GLY A 171 -15.14 7.93 2.86
N LYS A 172 -16.25 8.59 2.48
CA LYS A 172 -16.28 10.04 2.20
C LYS A 172 -15.64 10.93 3.29
N PRO A 173 -15.89 10.72 4.60
CA PRO A 173 -15.28 11.56 5.64
C PRO A 173 -13.75 11.51 5.60
N THR A 174 -13.16 10.31 5.48
CA THR A 174 -11.70 10.12 5.38
C THR A 174 -11.13 10.77 4.11
N ILE A 175 -11.85 10.63 2.98
CA ILE A 175 -11.45 11.27 1.71
C ILE A 175 -11.44 12.79 1.85
N ASP A 176 -12.52 13.38 2.37
CA ASP A 176 -12.68 14.83 2.49
C ASP A 176 -11.58 15.43 3.38
N GLU A 177 -11.19 14.73 4.45
CA GLU A 177 -10.18 15.16 5.42
C GLU A 177 -8.74 15.00 4.90
N GLY A 178 -8.39 13.84 4.34
CA GLY A 178 -6.99 13.47 4.06
C GLY A 178 -6.54 13.58 2.60
N TYR A 179 -7.46 13.68 1.62
CA TYR A 179 -7.11 13.49 0.21
C TYR A 179 -7.46 14.70 -0.65
N ASP A 180 -6.44 15.35 -1.21
CA ASP A 180 -6.59 16.27 -2.35
C ASP A 180 -6.61 15.46 -3.64
N ILE A 181 -7.81 15.09 -4.07
CA ILE A 181 -8.01 14.25 -5.26
C ILE A 181 -7.45 14.91 -6.51
N ASP A 182 -7.69 16.22 -6.70
CA ASP A 182 -7.22 16.92 -7.91
C ASP A 182 -5.69 16.99 -7.96
N GLY A 183 -5.04 17.20 -6.81
CA GLY A 183 -3.58 17.20 -6.68
C GLY A 183 -2.93 15.83 -6.89
N LEU A 184 -3.60 14.75 -6.48
CA LEU A 184 -3.09 13.37 -6.56
C LEU A 184 -3.41 12.67 -7.89
N LEU A 185 -4.47 13.08 -8.59
CA LEU A 185 -4.89 12.46 -9.87
C LEU A 185 -3.77 12.30 -10.91
N PRO A 186 -2.86 13.27 -11.14
CA PRO A 186 -1.79 13.12 -12.13
C PRO A 186 -0.60 12.28 -11.62
N VAL A 187 -0.60 11.89 -10.36
CA VAL A 187 0.56 11.31 -9.67
C VAL A 187 0.55 9.79 -9.72
N PHE A 188 -0.60 9.17 -9.47
CA PHE A 188 -0.69 7.71 -9.46
C PHE A 188 -0.96 7.13 -10.84
N ASP A 189 -0.28 6.04 -11.17
CA ASP A 189 -0.62 5.20 -12.33
C ASP A 189 -2.01 4.57 -12.13
N LYS A 190 -2.29 4.12 -10.90
CA LYS A 190 -3.54 3.43 -10.53
C LYS A 190 -3.91 3.71 -9.07
N TRP A 191 -5.21 3.68 -8.83
CA TRP A 191 -5.82 3.87 -7.52
C TRP A 191 -6.53 2.58 -7.12
N HIS A 192 -6.14 1.99 -5.99
CA HIS A 192 -6.76 0.80 -5.43
C HIS A 192 -7.75 1.24 -4.34
N VAL A 193 -9.00 1.50 -4.75
CA VAL A 193 -10.05 1.92 -3.81
C VAL A 193 -10.41 0.74 -2.91
N MET A 194 -10.19 0.91 -1.60
CA MET A 194 -10.54 -0.06 -0.56
C MET A 194 -12.05 -0.05 -0.31
N ALA A 195 -12.80 -0.56 -1.29
CA ALA A 195 -14.26 -0.63 -1.30
C ALA A 195 -14.81 -1.78 -0.42
N TYR A 196 -14.26 -1.89 0.79
CA TYR A 196 -14.59 -2.86 1.83
C TYR A 196 -14.39 -2.19 3.20
N ASP A 197 -14.70 -2.92 4.26
CA ASP A 197 -14.62 -2.44 5.66
C ASP A 197 -15.44 -1.16 5.92
N TYR A 198 -16.51 -0.97 5.14
CA TYR A 198 -17.49 0.09 5.36
C TYR A 198 -18.20 -0.04 6.71
N HIS A 199 -18.42 -1.28 7.14
CA HIS A 199 -19.07 -1.63 8.39
C HIS A 199 -18.37 -2.83 9.02
N GLY A 200 -18.30 -2.87 10.35
CA GLY A 200 -17.57 -3.92 11.05
C GLY A 200 -17.83 -3.95 12.54
N ALA A 201 -17.06 -4.76 13.26
CA ALA A 201 -17.22 -4.97 14.71
C ALA A 201 -16.92 -3.72 15.57
N PHE A 202 -16.42 -2.64 14.96
CA PHE A 202 -16.25 -1.33 15.59
C PHE A 202 -17.57 -0.55 15.72
N GLU A 203 -18.68 -1.04 15.15
CA GLU A 203 -20.03 -0.49 15.31
C GLU A 203 -20.89 -1.34 16.28
N ASN A 204 -22.02 -0.78 16.73
CA ASN A 204 -22.95 -1.48 17.64
C ASN A 204 -24.15 -2.13 16.91
N PHE A 205 -24.10 -2.21 15.58
CA PHE A 205 -25.10 -2.85 14.73
C PHE A 205 -24.42 -3.70 13.66
N THR A 206 -25.18 -4.63 13.07
CA THR A 206 -24.69 -5.41 11.93
C THR A 206 -25.03 -4.70 10.63
N HIS A 207 -24.06 -4.61 9.73
CA HIS A 207 -24.26 -4.16 8.35
C HIS A 207 -23.22 -4.85 7.47
N HIS A 208 -23.31 -4.66 6.15
CA HIS A 208 -22.53 -5.38 5.17
C HIS A 208 -21.12 -4.78 5.04
N ASN A 209 -20.08 -5.61 4.89
CA ASN A 209 -18.69 -5.13 4.78
C ASN A 209 -18.44 -4.26 3.55
N ALA A 210 -19.03 -4.66 2.42
CA ALA A 210 -18.85 -4.03 1.11
C ALA A 210 -20.19 -3.90 0.35
N PRO A 211 -21.13 -3.06 0.81
CA PRO A 211 -22.42 -2.92 0.16
C PRO A 211 -22.26 -2.19 -1.18
N LEU A 212 -22.74 -2.79 -2.27
CA LEU A 212 -22.73 -2.14 -3.59
C LEU A 212 -23.60 -0.88 -3.59
N CYS A 213 -24.78 -0.95 -2.99
CA CYS A 213 -25.73 0.17 -2.88
C CYS A 213 -26.04 0.45 -1.43
N GLY A 214 -26.36 1.71 -1.11
CA GLY A 214 -26.81 2.11 0.23
C GLY A 214 -28.10 1.40 0.66
N TYR A 215 -28.23 1.16 1.96
CA TYR A 215 -29.45 0.62 2.55
C TYR A 215 -30.46 1.76 2.79
N TYR A 216 -31.75 1.51 2.52
CA TYR A 216 -32.76 2.58 2.53
C TYR A 216 -32.93 3.28 3.88
N ALA A 217 -32.50 2.64 4.98
CA ALA A 217 -32.55 3.20 6.33
C ALA A 217 -31.24 3.87 6.75
N ASP A 218 -30.22 3.93 5.89
CA ASP A 218 -28.96 4.61 6.20
C ASP A 218 -29.16 6.11 6.40
N GLN A 219 -28.47 6.67 7.39
CA GLN A 219 -28.61 8.04 7.84
C GLN A 219 -27.25 8.68 8.09
N GLY A 220 -27.19 10.01 7.97
CA GLY A 220 -25.94 10.75 8.19
C GLY A 220 -24.83 10.24 7.29
N VAL A 221 -23.66 9.96 7.90
CA VAL A 221 -22.46 9.54 7.16
C VAL A 221 -22.57 8.16 6.53
N THR A 222 -23.40 7.26 7.09
CA THR A 222 -23.51 5.88 6.59
C THR A 222 -24.15 5.81 5.20
N ARG A 223 -24.82 6.87 4.76
CA ARG A 223 -25.31 7.01 3.38
C ARG A 223 -24.20 7.00 2.33
N TYR A 224 -22.97 7.31 2.74
CA TYR A 224 -21.79 7.31 1.89
C TYR A 224 -20.96 6.03 2.03
N PHE A 225 -21.40 5.07 2.87
CA PHE A 225 -20.67 3.84 3.13
C PHE A 225 -21.14 2.72 2.20
N ASN A 226 -21.02 2.97 0.90
CA ASN A 226 -21.35 2.06 -0.19
C ASN A 226 -20.61 2.48 -1.46
N VAL A 227 -20.57 1.59 -2.45
CA VAL A 227 -19.81 1.80 -3.70
C VAL A 227 -20.55 2.73 -4.68
N VAL A 228 -21.88 2.62 -4.75
CA VAL A 228 -22.72 3.34 -5.70
C VAL A 228 -23.75 4.19 -4.96
N SER A 229 -23.55 5.51 -4.99
CA SER A 229 -24.46 6.52 -4.43
C SER A 229 -25.47 7.04 -5.45
#